data_AF-A0A9P3GE82-F1
#
_entry.id   AF-A0A9P3GE82-F1
#
_cell.length_a   1.000
_cell.length_b   1.000
_cell.length_c   1.000
_cell.angle_alpha   90.00
_cell.angle_beta   90.00
_cell.angle_gamma   90.00
#
_symmetry.space_group_name_H-M   'P 1'
#
loop_
_entity.id
_entity.type
_entity.pdbx_description
1 polymer ?
#
loop_
_entity_poly.entity_id
_entity_poly.type
_entity_poly.pdbx_seq_one_letter_code
_entity_poly.pdbx_strand_id
1 'polypeptide(L)'
;MANFGPIPPKPPLIDSSFDASTDDVQRRDAVRGMRTLKDSVKRDLDVLEKFLANPECARLPALSTNAPYLISVWKEVITAPPPVTAIWSTFSETGKVLHPRKRGLPKEVGVKVDVVADGGRCWVRVNTTKNSRMLAEFREIDSYLTDSDEDEDETDLGPSLAQTVFDNSILRMGRSLLAAAHENPVPGTNDIPEVTLRLTRLDPSPHDPKDHDDRIARTIEELRAMGIDVQLGEREDGLLCEPPDDTAHRPHISYPTTHINLDLSILIALVSDLTHAALPSSLEDADARFTPGAEYVEWKKKRIAMLKNDAVSPADSEIGESTETDFVKRPSRALVTQVLQEMNKGLLDDMSERLAAAAGPIEFWTTPEAKERCLQIVGKIGGPKERRRAEALFSDDAAAAELAYWDGSRFSRGFVPLLPIHLLPPGQPDDIQQPPTHADSGRSLSPFFRALARTCRDILRDETMPHPKSTPSPVGADHAAADTDEIQRATVTRANPRLTAHTVQSLLWGAVRGWTTLTANKTSIKALLKEMKAARNGALWDRSDGIVDAASTGQDVEDAAIWMVDPRSLAEGMRADFGAS
;
A
#
# COMPACT_ATOMS: atom_id res chain seq x y z
N MET A 1 -11.05 -26.60 -0.26
CA MET A 1 -9.61 -26.23 -0.19
C MET A 1 -9.47 -25.26 0.96
N ALA A 2 -8.86 -25.68 2.06
CA ALA A 2 -8.61 -24.79 3.20
C ALA A 2 -7.73 -23.61 2.76
N ASN A 3 -8.06 -22.41 3.25
CA ASN A 3 -7.37 -21.16 2.94
C ASN A 3 -5.99 -21.14 3.62
N PHE A 4 -5.03 -21.91 3.11
CA PHE A 4 -3.65 -21.89 3.59
C PHE A 4 -2.89 -20.76 2.89
N GLY A 5 -2.59 -19.70 3.62
CA GLY A 5 -1.71 -18.64 3.14
C GLY A 5 -1.55 -17.52 4.17
N PRO A 6 -0.39 -16.86 4.22
CA PRO A 6 -0.19 -15.72 5.11
C PRO A 6 -1.17 -14.60 4.77
N ILE A 7 -1.88 -14.10 5.78
CA ILE A 7 -2.81 -12.98 5.63
C ILE A 7 -1.99 -11.68 5.72
N PRO A 8 -1.94 -10.85 4.66
CA PRO A 8 -1.28 -9.57 4.74
C PRO A 8 -2.02 -8.67 5.75
N PRO A 9 -1.31 -7.89 6.58
CA PRO A 9 -1.98 -6.96 7.48
C PRO A 9 -2.81 -5.96 6.65
N LYS A 10 -4.08 -5.80 7.01
CA LYS A 10 -4.96 -4.85 6.35
C LYS A 10 -4.66 -3.44 6.92
N PRO A 11 -4.48 -2.40 6.09
CA PRO A 11 -4.42 -1.04 6.61
C PRO A 11 -5.73 -0.71 7.33
N PRO A 12 -5.73 0.20 8.33
CA PRO A 12 -6.94 0.72 8.97
C PRO A 12 -7.69 1.62 7.97
N LEU A 13 -8.32 0.99 6.99
CA LEU A 13 -8.96 1.63 5.85
C LEU A 13 -10.38 1.09 5.67
N ILE A 14 -11.33 2.00 5.55
CA ILE A 14 -12.70 1.71 5.13
C ILE A 14 -12.73 1.87 3.62
N ASP A 15 -12.95 0.79 2.89
CA ASP A 15 -13.18 0.82 1.44
C ASP A 15 -14.65 0.54 1.19
N SER A 16 -15.41 1.60 0.93
CA SER A 16 -16.82 1.53 0.53
C SER A 16 -16.97 1.60 -0.99
N SER A 17 -15.88 1.54 -1.77
CA SER A 17 -15.96 1.57 -3.23
C SER A 17 -16.42 0.23 -3.79
N PHE A 18 -17.20 0.28 -4.88
CA PHE A 18 -17.73 -0.90 -5.54
C PHE A 18 -16.63 -1.66 -6.31
N ASP A 19 -16.00 -2.68 -5.71
CA ASP A 19 -15.13 -3.65 -6.40
C ASP A 19 -15.79 -5.04 -6.41
N ALA A 20 -16.58 -5.33 -7.45
CA ALA A 20 -17.07 -6.67 -7.70
C ALA A 20 -15.90 -7.58 -8.16
N SER A 21 -15.47 -8.49 -7.27
CA SER A 21 -14.84 -9.79 -7.56
C SER A 21 -13.33 -9.95 -7.84
N THR A 22 -12.49 -8.91 -7.90
CA THR A 22 -11.07 -9.07 -8.29
C THR A 22 -10.05 -9.07 -7.14
N ASP A 23 -10.45 -8.71 -5.92
CA ASP A 23 -9.51 -8.36 -4.85
C ASP A 23 -8.90 -9.58 -4.12
N ASP A 24 -9.63 -10.70 -4.01
CA ASP A 24 -9.17 -11.86 -3.22
C ASP A 24 -7.99 -12.63 -3.84
N VAL A 25 -7.84 -12.61 -5.16
CA VAL A 25 -6.70 -13.24 -5.84
C VAL A 25 -5.45 -12.38 -5.74
N GLN A 26 -5.58 -11.05 -5.80
CA GLN A 26 -4.46 -10.11 -5.61
C GLN A 26 -3.99 -10.04 -4.14
N ARG A 27 -4.90 -10.24 -3.18
CA ARG A 27 -4.57 -10.28 -1.75
C ARG A 27 -3.69 -11.47 -1.35
N ARG A 28 -3.85 -12.64 -1.98
CA ARG A 28 -3.03 -13.85 -1.72
C ARG A 28 -1.58 -13.73 -2.21
N ASP A 29 -1.33 -12.87 -3.19
CA ASP A 29 0.01 -12.55 -3.71
C ASP A 29 0.61 -11.29 -3.05
N ALA A 30 -0.03 -10.74 -2.02
CA ALA A 30 0.39 -9.48 -1.41
C ALA A 30 1.69 -9.57 -0.60
N VAL A 31 2.04 -10.75 -0.09
CA VAL A 31 3.30 -10.98 0.64
C VAL A 31 4.47 -10.86 -0.34
N ARG A 32 5.42 -9.97 -0.02
CA ARG A 32 6.60 -9.73 -0.87
C ARG A 32 7.37 -11.04 -1.05
N GLY A 33 7.70 -11.39 -2.29
CA GLY A 33 8.44 -12.62 -2.59
C GLY A 33 7.59 -13.89 -2.77
N MET A 34 6.29 -13.86 -2.43
CA MET A 34 5.40 -15.02 -2.62
C MET A 34 5.34 -15.50 -4.06
N ARG A 35 5.23 -14.58 -5.02
CA ARG A 35 5.28 -14.92 -6.46
C ARG A 35 6.60 -15.59 -6.83
N THR A 36 7.72 -15.05 -6.36
CA THR A 36 9.05 -15.61 -6.63
C THR A 36 9.21 -17.01 -6.03
N LEU A 37 8.64 -17.26 -4.85
CA LEU A 37 8.57 -18.60 -4.25
C LEU A 37 7.78 -19.55 -5.13
N LYS A 38 6.55 -19.18 -5.54
CA LYS A 38 5.73 -19.99 -6.46
C LYS A 38 6.46 -20.31 -7.76
N ASP A 39 7.10 -19.31 -8.38
CA ASP A 39 7.85 -19.49 -9.61
C ASP A 39 9.07 -20.40 -9.43
N SER A 40 9.70 -20.39 -8.24
CA SER A 40 10.86 -21.23 -7.94
C SER A 40 10.44 -22.68 -7.66
N VAL A 41 9.34 -22.88 -6.92
CA VAL A 41 8.73 -24.19 -6.70
C VAL A 41 8.31 -24.79 -8.04
N LYS A 42 7.62 -24.03 -8.89
CA LYS A 42 7.20 -24.49 -10.22
C LYS A 42 8.39 -24.92 -11.08
N ARG A 43 9.47 -24.12 -11.11
CA ARG A 43 10.68 -24.49 -11.85
C ARG A 43 11.33 -25.77 -11.36
N ASP A 44 11.41 -25.98 -10.04
CA ASP A 44 12.00 -27.20 -9.47
C ASP A 44 11.11 -28.43 -9.74
N LEU A 45 9.78 -28.28 -9.64
CA LEU A 45 8.80 -29.30 -10.03
C LEU A 45 8.92 -29.67 -11.51
N ASP A 46 8.97 -28.70 -12.42
CA ASP A 46 9.11 -28.94 -13.86
C ASP A 46 10.40 -29.75 -14.18
N VAL A 47 11.48 -29.52 -13.42
CA VAL A 47 12.75 -30.26 -13.57
C VAL A 47 12.63 -31.68 -13.02
N LEU A 48 12.00 -31.86 -11.85
CA LEU A 48 11.75 -33.17 -11.25
C LEU A 48 10.83 -34.03 -12.14
N GLU A 49 9.74 -33.46 -12.65
CA GLU A 49 8.81 -34.14 -13.55
C GLU A 49 9.51 -34.61 -14.84
N LYS A 50 10.34 -33.75 -15.45
CA LYS A 50 11.13 -34.14 -16.62
C LYS A 50 12.14 -35.24 -16.32
N PHE A 51 12.78 -35.21 -15.15
CA PHE A 51 13.72 -36.25 -14.73
C PHE A 51 12.99 -37.59 -14.53
N LEU A 52 11.84 -37.58 -13.84
CA LEU A 52 11.03 -38.78 -13.58
C LEU A 52 10.36 -39.34 -14.83
N ALA A 53 10.05 -38.49 -15.82
CA ALA A 53 9.52 -38.93 -17.10
C ALA A 53 10.55 -39.73 -17.94
N ASN A 54 11.85 -39.66 -17.60
CA ASN A 54 12.87 -40.47 -18.25
C ASN A 54 12.83 -41.91 -17.70
N PRO A 55 12.55 -42.94 -18.51
CA PRO A 55 12.48 -44.33 -18.05
C PRO A 55 13.82 -44.86 -17.50
N GLU A 56 14.95 -44.25 -17.87
CA GLU A 56 16.28 -44.60 -17.35
C GLU A 56 16.68 -43.80 -16.10
N CYS A 57 15.77 -43.00 -15.52
CA CYS A 57 16.08 -42.14 -14.37
C CYS A 57 16.69 -42.89 -13.17
N ALA A 58 16.31 -44.16 -12.97
CA ALA A 58 16.85 -45.00 -11.91
C ALA A 58 18.35 -45.32 -12.06
N ARG A 59 18.90 -45.19 -13.27
CA ARG A 59 20.32 -45.42 -13.57
C ARG A 59 21.14 -44.14 -13.66
N LEU A 60 20.49 -42.98 -13.60
CA LEU A 60 21.15 -41.69 -13.66
C LEU A 60 21.62 -41.25 -12.27
N PRO A 61 22.65 -40.38 -12.17
CA PRO A 61 23.02 -39.74 -10.92
C PRO A 61 21.85 -38.98 -10.31
N ALA A 62 21.84 -38.86 -8.99
CA ALA A 62 20.81 -38.11 -8.27
C ALA A 62 20.72 -36.67 -8.81
N LEU A 63 19.49 -36.24 -9.12
CA LEU A 63 19.23 -34.90 -9.61
C LEU A 63 19.53 -33.86 -8.53
N SER A 64 20.22 -32.79 -8.91
CA SER A 64 20.38 -31.61 -8.05
C SER A 64 19.05 -30.85 -7.99
N THR A 65 18.39 -30.89 -6.83
CA THR A 65 17.11 -30.21 -6.56
C THR A 65 17.24 -29.28 -5.36
N ASN A 66 16.51 -28.16 -5.39
CA ASN A 66 16.38 -27.25 -4.25
C ASN A 66 15.18 -27.59 -3.36
N ALA A 67 14.43 -28.66 -3.67
CA ALA A 67 13.21 -29.03 -2.95
C ALA A 67 13.37 -29.07 -1.42
N PRO A 68 14.43 -29.66 -0.82
CA PRO A 68 14.57 -29.65 0.64
C PRO A 68 14.61 -28.24 1.24
N TYR A 69 15.28 -27.31 0.56
CA TYR A 69 15.32 -25.91 0.97
C TYR A 69 13.96 -25.23 0.80
N LEU A 70 13.30 -25.41 -0.36
CA LEU A 70 12.00 -24.80 -0.66
C LEU A 70 10.91 -25.29 0.29
N ILE A 71 10.89 -26.59 0.60
CA ILE A 71 9.96 -27.19 1.57
C ILE A 71 10.20 -26.59 2.95
N SER A 72 11.46 -26.50 3.39
CA SER A 72 11.82 -25.92 4.68
C SER A 72 11.38 -24.45 4.79
N VAL A 73 11.62 -23.63 3.76
CA VAL A 73 11.14 -22.25 3.71
C VAL A 73 9.62 -22.19 3.78
N TRP A 74 8.91 -23.04 3.04
CA TRP A 74 7.45 -23.06 3.08
C TRP A 74 6.90 -23.46 4.46
N LYS A 75 7.51 -24.46 5.11
CA LYS A 75 7.19 -24.86 6.49
C LYS A 75 7.37 -23.70 7.47
N GLU A 76 8.43 -22.90 7.33
CA GLU A 76 8.59 -21.69 8.15
C GLU A 76 7.53 -20.64 7.81
N VAL A 77 7.19 -20.41 6.54
CA VAL A 77 6.15 -19.42 6.16
C VAL A 77 4.79 -19.72 6.80
N ILE A 78 4.40 -21.00 6.86
CA ILE A 78 3.08 -21.40 7.37
C ILE A 78 3.02 -21.51 8.90
N THR A 79 4.16 -21.64 9.57
CA THR A 79 4.25 -21.76 11.04
C THR A 79 4.74 -20.49 11.71
N ALA A 80 5.25 -19.52 10.94
CA ALA A 80 5.72 -18.25 11.48
C ALA A 80 4.55 -17.42 12.04
N PRO A 81 4.78 -16.64 13.11
CA PRO A 81 3.76 -15.77 13.66
C PRO A 81 3.22 -14.78 12.61
N PRO A 82 1.89 -14.68 12.43
CA PRO A 82 1.33 -13.69 11.55
C PRO A 82 1.56 -12.28 12.16
N PRO A 83 1.73 -11.25 11.32
CA PRO A 83 1.71 -11.30 9.87
C PRO A 83 3.08 -11.59 9.24
N VAL A 84 3.12 -12.51 8.26
CA VAL A 84 4.29 -12.68 7.38
C VAL A 84 4.33 -11.52 6.37
N THR A 85 5.40 -10.73 6.42
CA THR A 85 5.55 -9.52 5.61
C THR A 85 6.34 -9.77 4.33
N ALA A 86 7.33 -10.66 4.36
CA ALA A 86 8.15 -10.95 3.21
C ALA A 86 8.78 -12.35 3.22
N ILE A 87 9.09 -12.84 2.02
CA ILE A 87 9.81 -14.08 1.74
C ILE A 87 11.02 -13.74 0.86
N TRP A 88 12.20 -14.25 1.20
CA TRP A 88 13.48 -13.99 0.51
C TRP A 88 13.83 -12.50 0.38
N SER A 89 13.80 -11.80 1.52
CA SER A 89 14.25 -10.41 1.60
C SER A 89 15.76 -10.32 1.75
N THR A 90 16.30 -9.16 1.41
CA THR A 90 17.73 -8.85 1.59
C THR A 90 17.83 -7.52 2.31
N PHE A 91 18.64 -7.49 3.38
CA PHE A 91 18.81 -6.36 4.27
C PHE A 91 20.26 -5.87 4.25
N SER A 92 20.45 -4.59 4.56
CA SER A 92 21.76 -3.96 4.56
C SER A 92 22.48 -4.23 5.87
N GLU A 93 23.75 -4.62 5.81
CA GLU A 93 24.61 -4.78 6.99
C GLU A 93 25.16 -3.42 7.49
N THR A 94 24.93 -2.33 6.75
CA THR A 94 25.51 -0.99 7.02
C THR A 94 24.45 0.11 7.11
N GLY A 95 23.16 -0.24 7.24
CA GLY A 95 22.04 0.71 7.31
C GLY A 95 21.74 1.47 6.00
N LYS A 96 22.57 1.32 4.96
CA LYS A 96 22.33 1.93 3.64
C LYS A 96 21.13 1.30 2.93
N VAL A 97 20.26 2.12 2.36
CA VAL A 97 19.10 1.66 1.57
C VAL A 97 19.58 0.87 0.36
N LEU A 98 19.26 -0.42 0.31
CA LEU A 98 19.56 -1.26 -0.85
C LEU A 98 18.68 -0.86 -2.02
N HIS A 99 19.28 -0.32 -3.08
CA HIS A 99 18.52 0.07 -4.26
C HIS A 99 18.15 -1.16 -5.12
N PRO A 100 16.93 -1.21 -5.68
CA PRO A 100 16.57 -2.25 -6.64
C PRO A 100 17.50 -2.17 -7.86
N ARG A 101 17.96 -3.34 -8.34
CA ARG A 101 18.91 -3.52 -9.44
C ARG A 101 18.77 -2.47 -10.55
N LYS A 102 19.70 -1.52 -10.62
CA LYS A 102 19.99 -0.77 -11.86
C LYS A 102 20.96 -1.62 -12.70
N ARG A 103 20.64 -1.83 -13.98
CA ARG A 103 21.53 -2.55 -14.93
C ARG A 103 22.91 -1.88 -14.93
N GLY A 104 23.98 -2.65 -14.70
CA GLY A 104 25.37 -2.21 -14.87
C GLY A 104 26.14 -1.86 -13.58
N LEU A 105 25.50 -1.87 -12.41
CA LEU A 105 26.19 -1.61 -11.13
C LEU A 105 26.52 -2.92 -10.37
N PRO A 106 27.64 -2.96 -9.62
CA PRO A 106 27.98 -4.09 -8.76
C PRO A 106 26.85 -4.40 -7.78
N LYS A 107 26.57 -5.67 -7.58
CA LYS A 107 25.55 -6.13 -6.63
C LYS A 107 25.97 -5.73 -5.22
N GLU A 108 25.22 -4.84 -4.58
CA GLU A 108 25.41 -4.52 -3.16
C GLU A 108 25.26 -5.82 -2.33
N VAL A 109 26.24 -6.07 -1.46
CA VAL A 109 26.32 -7.26 -0.62
C VAL A 109 25.36 -7.04 0.55
N GLY A 110 24.19 -7.69 0.50
CA GLY A 110 23.22 -7.65 1.58
C GLY A 110 22.98 -9.05 2.17
N VAL A 111 22.47 -9.07 3.39
CA VAL A 111 22.18 -10.27 4.16
C VAL A 111 20.80 -10.78 3.81
N LYS A 112 20.70 -12.06 3.43
CA LYS A 112 19.43 -12.67 3.03
C LYS A 112 18.69 -13.20 4.24
N VAL A 113 17.38 -12.98 4.27
CA VAL A 113 16.43 -13.52 5.25
C VAL A 113 15.33 -14.23 4.47
N ASP A 114 14.98 -15.45 4.87
CA ASP A 114 14.06 -16.27 4.09
C ASP A 114 12.61 -16.00 4.40
N VAL A 115 12.30 -15.77 5.68
CA VAL A 115 10.96 -15.41 6.14
C VAL A 115 11.06 -14.22 7.08
N VAL A 116 10.26 -13.20 6.84
CA VAL A 116 10.09 -12.05 7.73
C VAL A 116 8.66 -12.07 8.25
N ALA A 117 8.49 -12.22 9.56
CA ALA A 117 7.23 -12.50 10.25
C ALA A 117 7.02 -11.55 11.44
N ASP A 118 5.87 -11.69 12.11
CA ASP A 118 5.41 -10.78 13.19
C ASP A 118 5.62 -9.29 12.84
N GLY A 119 5.12 -8.87 11.67
CA GLY A 119 5.22 -7.47 11.27
C GLY A 119 6.65 -6.97 10.96
N GLY A 120 7.64 -7.85 10.97
CA GLY A 120 9.06 -7.49 10.81
C GLY A 120 9.93 -7.81 12.04
N ARG A 121 9.33 -8.15 13.18
CA ARG A 121 10.03 -8.49 14.42
C ARG A 121 10.72 -9.84 14.39
N CYS A 122 10.26 -10.80 13.61
CA CYS A 122 10.85 -12.12 13.56
C CYS A 122 11.50 -12.37 12.19
N TRP A 123 12.79 -12.66 12.18
CA TRP A 123 13.56 -12.97 10.98
C TRP A 123 14.00 -14.44 11.03
N VAL A 124 13.60 -15.22 10.03
CA VAL A 124 14.01 -16.62 9.93
C VAL A 124 14.93 -16.81 8.74
N ARG A 125 16.13 -17.35 9.00
CA ARG A 125 17.06 -17.84 7.99
C ARG A 125 17.08 -19.36 7.99
N VAL A 126 16.83 -19.96 6.83
CA VAL A 126 16.92 -21.42 6.61
C VAL A 126 18.28 -21.75 6.00
N ASN A 127 19.00 -22.68 6.63
CA ASN A 127 20.25 -23.23 6.12
C ASN A 127 20.20 -24.76 6.12
N THR A 128 20.52 -25.36 4.97
CA THR A 128 20.46 -26.80 4.71
C THR A 128 21.85 -27.48 4.75
N THR A 129 22.83 -26.83 5.38
CA THR A 129 24.20 -27.37 5.55
C THR A 129 24.17 -28.69 6.32
N LYS A 130 24.96 -29.67 5.85
CA LYS A 130 25.13 -30.98 6.50
C LYS A 130 26.41 -31.04 7.32
N ASN A 131 26.49 -31.99 8.24
CA ASN A 131 27.72 -32.31 8.97
C ASN A 131 28.92 -32.51 8.04
N SER A 132 28.79 -33.32 6.98
CA SER A 132 29.89 -33.58 6.05
C SER A 132 30.47 -32.33 5.37
N ARG A 133 29.66 -31.28 5.19
CA ARG A 133 30.12 -29.98 4.68
C ARG A 133 30.87 -29.20 5.75
N MET A 134 30.38 -29.21 7.00
CA MET A 134 31.09 -28.60 8.14
C MET A 134 32.44 -29.28 8.39
N LEU A 135 32.48 -30.61 8.32
CA LEU A 135 33.72 -31.37 8.47
C LEU A 135 34.74 -31.05 7.37
N ALA A 136 34.28 -30.83 6.14
CA ALA A 136 35.16 -30.40 5.05
C ALA A 136 35.73 -29.00 5.32
N GLU A 137 34.90 -28.07 5.78
CA GLU A 137 35.32 -26.72 6.17
C GLU A 137 36.31 -26.76 7.35
N PHE A 138 36.06 -27.60 8.35
CA PHE A 138 36.97 -27.77 9.47
C PHE A 138 38.33 -28.34 9.05
N ARG A 139 38.35 -29.34 8.15
CA ARG A 139 39.60 -29.88 7.60
C ARG A 139 40.35 -28.84 6.79
N GLU A 140 39.64 -27.98 6.06
CA GLU A 140 40.22 -26.85 5.35
C GLU A 140 40.88 -25.89 6.34
N ILE A 141 40.20 -25.49 7.42
CA ILE A 141 40.77 -24.65 8.49
C ILE A 141 41.99 -25.33 9.12
N ASP A 142 41.89 -26.61 9.47
CA ASP A 142 42.96 -27.38 10.11
C ASP A 142 44.19 -27.52 9.19
N SER A 143 44.00 -27.57 7.88
CA SER A 143 45.10 -27.67 6.90
C SER A 143 45.97 -26.41 6.82
N TYR A 144 45.44 -25.25 7.24
CA TYR A 144 46.21 -24.01 7.30
C TYR A 144 46.94 -23.82 8.64
N LEU A 145 46.75 -24.71 9.61
CA LEU A 145 47.39 -24.66 10.93
C LEU A 145 48.71 -25.44 11.02
N THR A 146 49.16 -26.09 9.93
CA THR A 146 50.29 -27.04 9.99
C THR A 146 51.68 -26.51 9.60
N ASP A 147 51.84 -25.24 9.21
CA ASP A 147 53.16 -24.67 8.87
C ASP A 147 53.56 -23.56 9.85
N SER A 148 53.97 -23.95 11.06
CA SER A 148 54.62 -23.04 12.00
C SER A 148 55.68 -23.78 12.82
N ASP A 149 56.66 -24.37 12.13
CA ASP A 149 57.97 -24.66 12.70
C ASP A 149 59.04 -24.04 11.78
N GLU A 150 59.74 -23.06 12.34
CA GLU A 150 61.10 -22.59 12.03
C GLU A 150 61.39 -22.01 10.64
N ASP A 151 61.27 -20.68 10.51
CA ASP A 151 62.38 -19.81 10.05
C ASP A 151 62.05 -18.36 10.42
N GLU A 152 62.76 -17.84 11.44
CA GLU A 152 62.80 -16.42 11.78
C GLU A 152 63.59 -15.68 10.69
N ASP A 153 62.91 -14.95 9.81
CA ASP A 153 63.43 -13.70 9.22
C ASP A 153 62.27 -12.88 8.62
N GLU A 154 62.20 -11.63 9.05
CA GLU A 154 61.19 -10.63 8.67
C GLU A 154 61.16 -10.37 7.15
N THR A 155 59.97 -10.26 6.54
CA THR A 155 59.47 -9.03 5.85
C THR A 155 58.18 -9.29 5.04
N ASP A 156 57.18 -8.43 5.28
CA ASP A 156 56.08 -7.98 4.40
C ASP A 156 55.02 -8.94 3.77
N LEU A 157 53.77 -8.68 4.20
CA LEU A 157 52.55 -8.50 3.39
C LEU A 157 51.84 -9.73 2.76
N GLY A 158 50.96 -10.35 3.54
CA GLY A 158 49.77 -11.06 3.04
C GLY A 158 48.74 -11.31 4.15
N PRO A 159 47.41 -11.27 3.89
CA PRO A 159 46.44 -11.75 4.86
C PRO A 159 46.66 -13.26 5.08
N SER A 160 47.05 -13.65 6.29
CA SER A 160 47.20 -15.06 6.65
C SER A 160 45.86 -15.78 6.48
N LEU A 161 45.87 -16.90 5.76
CA LEU A 161 44.71 -17.79 5.61
C LEU A 161 44.48 -18.65 6.88
N ALA A 162 45.46 -18.70 7.79
CA ALA A 162 45.33 -19.40 9.06
C ALA A 162 44.41 -18.62 10.00
N GLN A 163 43.28 -19.22 10.35
CA GLN A 163 42.34 -18.62 11.30
C GLN A 163 42.91 -18.64 12.71
N THR A 164 43.00 -17.47 13.36
CA THR A 164 43.45 -17.33 14.76
C THR A 164 42.33 -17.55 15.78
N VAL A 165 41.07 -17.55 15.35
CA VAL A 165 39.86 -17.73 16.16
C VAL A 165 39.00 -18.80 15.49
N PHE A 166 38.32 -19.63 16.29
CA PHE A 166 37.35 -20.60 15.78
C PHE A 166 36.21 -19.86 15.06
N ASP A 167 36.26 -19.83 13.72
CA ASP A 167 35.28 -19.09 12.93
C ASP A 167 34.90 -19.82 11.63
N ASN A 168 33.66 -20.30 11.56
CA ASN A 168 33.14 -20.99 10.38
C ASN A 168 32.04 -20.17 9.67
N SER A 169 31.67 -20.67 8.50
CA SER A 169 30.71 -20.06 7.59
C SER A 169 29.34 -19.81 8.23
N ILE A 170 28.90 -20.68 9.15
CA ILE A 170 27.63 -20.52 9.87
C ILE A 170 27.75 -19.41 10.93
N LEU A 171 28.85 -19.35 11.69
CA LEU A 171 29.11 -18.29 12.67
C LEU A 171 29.17 -16.91 12.00
N ARG A 172 29.88 -16.81 10.87
CA ARG A 172 29.93 -15.59 10.06
C ARG A 172 28.55 -15.15 9.60
N MET A 173 27.74 -16.10 9.12
CA MET A 173 26.36 -15.81 8.70
C MET A 173 25.51 -15.33 9.89
N GLY A 174 25.67 -15.92 11.07
CA GLY A 174 24.98 -15.49 12.29
C GLY A 174 25.31 -14.04 12.66
N ARG A 175 26.60 -13.67 12.67
CA ARG A 175 27.03 -12.29 12.93
C ARG A 175 26.49 -11.29 11.91
N SER A 176 26.55 -11.63 10.62
CA SER A 176 25.97 -10.77 9.58
C SER A 176 24.46 -10.61 9.71
N LEU A 177 23.72 -11.66 10.11
CA LEU A 177 22.28 -11.55 10.38
C LEU A 177 21.99 -10.58 11.53
N LEU A 178 22.73 -10.69 12.64
CA LEU A 178 22.56 -9.78 13.79
C LEU A 178 22.93 -8.35 13.41
N ALA A 179 24.07 -8.13 12.75
CA ALA A 179 24.47 -6.81 12.29
C ALA A 179 23.40 -6.18 11.37
N ALA A 180 22.86 -6.96 10.43
CA ALA A 180 21.75 -6.51 9.59
C ALA A 180 20.47 -6.24 10.39
N ALA A 181 20.14 -7.04 11.40
CA ALA A 181 18.96 -6.80 12.24
C ALA A 181 19.10 -5.49 13.03
N HIS A 182 20.27 -5.22 13.60
CA HIS A 182 20.55 -3.97 14.32
C HIS A 182 20.44 -2.73 13.43
N GLU A 183 20.91 -2.80 12.19
CA GLU A 183 20.86 -1.69 11.23
C GLU A 183 19.50 -1.51 10.56
N ASN A 184 18.55 -2.44 10.76
CA ASN A 184 17.22 -2.40 10.16
C ASN A 184 16.13 -2.68 11.22
N PRO A 185 15.94 -1.77 12.20
CA PRO A 185 14.92 -1.92 13.23
C PRO A 185 13.50 -1.97 12.65
N VAL A 186 12.57 -2.52 13.43
CA VAL A 186 11.18 -2.72 13.02
C VAL A 186 10.53 -1.36 12.71
N PRO A 187 9.99 -1.16 11.49
CA PRO A 187 9.63 0.18 11.05
C PRO A 187 8.55 0.87 11.90
N GLY A 188 8.92 1.98 12.54
CA GLY A 188 8.01 2.78 13.38
C GLY A 188 8.25 2.63 14.88
N THR A 189 9.12 1.68 15.24
CA THR A 189 9.64 1.40 16.58
C THR A 189 11.18 1.58 16.56
N ASN A 190 11.82 1.34 17.71
CA ASN A 190 13.27 1.19 17.81
C ASN A 190 13.67 -0.28 18.08
N ASP A 191 12.74 -1.21 17.86
CA ASP A 191 12.93 -2.60 18.23
C ASP A 191 13.79 -3.32 17.19
N ILE A 192 14.73 -4.12 17.66
CA ILE A 192 15.61 -4.93 16.81
C ILE A 192 14.90 -6.27 16.55
N PRO A 193 14.82 -6.74 15.29
CA PRO A 193 14.21 -8.03 15.00
C PRO A 193 14.94 -9.19 15.69
N GLU A 194 14.16 -10.12 16.26
CA GLU A 194 14.64 -11.40 16.73
C GLU A 194 15.04 -12.29 15.55
N VAL A 195 16.24 -12.88 15.63
CA VAL A 195 16.81 -13.69 14.56
C VAL A 195 16.75 -15.16 14.94
N THR A 196 16.03 -15.93 14.13
CA THR A 196 16.01 -17.39 14.17
C THR A 196 16.84 -17.96 13.02
N LEU A 197 17.75 -18.88 13.34
CA LEU A 197 18.52 -19.66 12.38
C LEU A 197 18.09 -21.12 12.41
N ARG A 198 17.38 -21.54 11.36
CA ARG A 198 16.92 -22.92 11.16
C ARG A 198 18.00 -23.72 10.42
N LEU A 199 18.61 -24.67 11.12
CA LEU A 199 19.63 -25.59 10.57
C LEU A 199 19.01 -26.97 10.34
N THR A 200 18.50 -27.21 9.13
CA THR A 200 17.62 -28.36 8.89
C THR A 200 18.33 -29.70 8.78
N ARG A 201 19.64 -29.69 8.55
CA ARG A 201 20.44 -30.90 8.27
C ARG A 201 21.73 -30.99 9.08
N LEU A 202 21.91 -30.10 10.04
CA LEU A 202 23.03 -30.13 10.97
C LEU A 202 22.58 -30.88 12.23
N ASP A 203 23.36 -31.87 12.63
CA ASP A 203 23.07 -32.72 13.77
C ASP A 203 24.29 -32.78 14.70
N PRO A 204 24.22 -32.25 15.94
CA PRO A 204 25.33 -32.32 16.90
C PRO A 204 25.54 -33.74 17.43
N SER A 205 24.60 -34.66 17.26
CA SER A 205 24.66 -36.04 17.76
C SER A 205 24.24 -37.04 16.68
N PRO A 206 24.99 -37.09 15.55
CA PRO A 206 24.63 -37.92 14.42
C PRO A 206 24.72 -39.41 14.77
N HIS A 207 23.86 -40.21 14.15
CA HIS A 207 23.85 -41.66 14.34
C HIS A 207 25.11 -42.34 13.77
N ASP A 208 25.69 -41.79 12.69
CA ASP A 208 26.96 -42.26 12.15
C ASP A 208 28.14 -41.59 12.87
N PRO A 209 29.01 -42.34 13.56
CA PRO A 209 30.19 -41.80 14.23
C PRO A 209 31.15 -41.03 13.31
N LYS A 210 31.13 -41.29 11.99
CA LYS A 210 32.00 -40.60 11.03
C LYS A 210 31.60 -39.14 10.79
N ASP A 211 30.34 -38.81 11.06
CA ASP A 211 29.79 -37.47 10.90
C ASP A 211 29.83 -36.65 12.21
N HIS A 212 30.35 -37.24 13.28
CA HIS A 212 30.45 -36.62 14.60
C HIS A 212 31.75 -35.83 14.77
N ASP A 213 31.64 -34.56 15.19
CA ASP A 213 32.75 -33.69 15.56
C ASP A 213 32.21 -32.65 16.56
N ASP A 214 32.86 -32.53 17.72
CA ASP A 214 32.43 -31.64 18.82
C ASP A 214 32.33 -30.17 18.40
N ARG A 215 33.09 -29.75 17.38
CA ARG A 215 33.05 -28.38 16.85
C ARG A 215 31.70 -28.03 16.22
N ILE A 216 30.91 -29.02 15.80
CA ILE A 216 29.53 -28.79 15.33
C ILE A 216 28.65 -28.33 16.50
N ALA A 217 28.71 -29.02 17.63
CA ALA A 217 27.97 -28.64 18.83
C ALA A 217 28.43 -27.27 19.34
N ARG A 218 29.75 -27.04 19.38
CA ARG A 218 30.33 -25.74 19.74
C ARG A 218 29.83 -24.59 18.85
N THR A 219 29.73 -24.82 17.54
CA THR A 219 29.18 -23.82 16.59
C THR A 219 27.75 -23.42 16.95
N ILE A 220 26.92 -24.39 17.30
CA ILE A 220 25.52 -24.16 17.69
C ILE A 220 25.44 -23.38 19.02
N GLU A 221 26.30 -23.72 19.99
CA GLU A 221 26.38 -23.03 21.27
C GLU A 221 26.84 -21.58 21.13
N GLU A 222 27.87 -21.34 20.30
CA GLU A 222 28.35 -19.97 20.04
C GLU A 222 27.28 -19.11 19.34
N LEU A 223 26.49 -19.67 18.42
CA LEU A 223 25.34 -18.98 17.82
C LEU A 223 24.30 -18.59 18.86
N ARG A 224 23.96 -19.51 19.77
CA ARG A 224 23.01 -19.24 20.87
C ARG A 224 23.55 -18.21 21.84
N ALA A 225 24.84 -18.26 22.16
CA ALA A 225 25.50 -17.29 23.02
C ALA A 225 25.50 -15.87 22.43
N MET A 226 25.47 -15.74 21.09
CA MET A 226 25.28 -14.46 20.41
C MET A 226 23.84 -13.93 20.46
N GLY A 227 22.88 -14.68 21.01
CA GLY A 227 21.47 -14.30 21.09
C GLY A 227 20.64 -14.73 19.87
N ILE A 228 21.14 -15.64 19.03
CA ILE A 228 20.38 -16.20 17.91
C ILE A 228 19.57 -17.40 18.41
N ASP A 229 18.29 -17.44 18.07
CA ASP A 229 17.47 -18.62 18.27
C ASP A 229 17.83 -19.70 17.24
N VAL A 230 18.55 -20.74 17.67
CA VAL A 230 19.01 -21.82 16.79
C VAL A 230 18.10 -23.03 16.91
N GLN A 231 17.39 -23.33 15.82
CA GLN A 231 16.49 -24.47 15.74
C GLN A 231 17.02 -25.52 14.75
N LEU A 232 17.13 -26.77 15.22
CA LEU A 232 17.69 -27.88 14.45
C LEU A 232 16.59 -28.72 13.79
N GLY A 233 16.95 -29.42 12.71
CA GLY A 233 16.05 -30.34 12.01
C GLY A 233 14.97 -29.65 11.16
N GLU A 234 14.19 -30.45 10.45
CA GLU A 234 13.00 -29.96 9.75
C GLU A 234 11.81 -29.86 10.70
N ARG A 235 10.88 -28.93 10.44
CA ARG A 235 9.60 -28.93 11.18
C ARG A 235 8.81 -30.19 10.84
N GLU A 236 8.26 -30.80 11.88
CA GLU A 236 7.40 -31.97 11.76
C GLU A 236 6.10 -31.61 11.03
N ASP A 237 5.66 -32.49 10.11
CA ASP A 237 4.45 -32.26 9.32
C ASP A 237 3.18 -32.25 10.18
N GLY A 238 3.22 -32.83 11.38
CA GLY A 238 2.10 -32.81 12.34
C GLY A 238 1.74 -31.40 12.83
N LEU A 239 2.71 -30.49 12.90
CA LEU A 239 2.50 -29.07 13.24
C LEU A 239 1.85 -28.26 12.10
N LEU A 240 1.65 -28.87 10.92
CA LEU A 240 0.99 -28.25 9.78
C LEU A 240 -0.51 -28.55 9.73
N CYS A 241 -0.99 -29.49 10.56
CA CYS A 241 -2.37 -29.96 10.60
C CYS A 241 -3.25 -29.18 11.59
N GLU A 242 -2.65 -28.49 12.55
CA GLU A 242 -3.36 -27.54 13.40
C GLU A 242 -3.14 -26.15 12.78
N PRO A 243 -4.14 -25.53 12.11
CA PRO A 243 -4.12 -24.08 12.04
C PRO A 243 -3.93 -23.62 13.49
N PRO A 244 -3.02 -22.66 13.78
CA PRO A 244 -3.00 -22.05 15.10
C PRO A 244 -4.45 -21.74 15.46
N ASP A 245 -4.86 -22.27 16.61
CA ASP A 245 -6.22 -22.27 17.14
C ASP A 245 -6.93 -20.96 16.77
N ASP A 246 -8.24 -21.03 16.49
CA ASP A 246 -9.15 -20.03 15.91
C ASP A 246 -9.22 -18.66 16.63
N THR A 247 -8.07 -18.10 17.00
CA THR A 247 -7.86 -16.73 17.46
C THR A 247 -7.82 -15.85 16.22
N ALA A 248 -9.04 -15.45 15.84
CA ALA A 248 -9.37 -14.24 15.11
C ALA A 248 -9.30 -14.28 13.57
N HIS A 249 -10.15 -15.12 12.97
CA HIS A 249 -10.98 -14.62 11.84
C HIS A 249 -12.11 -13.72 12.36
N ARG A 250 -11.81 -12.76 13.25
CA ARG A 250 -12.77 -11.70 13.56
C ARG A 250 -12.69 -10.72 12.38
N PRO A 251 -13.77 -10.49 11.62
CA PRO A 251 -13.78 -9.40 10.65
C PRO A 251 -13.49 -8.12 11.42
N HIS A 252 -12.28 -7.58 11.26
CA HIS A 252 -11.91 -6.30 11.84
C HIS A 252 -12.78 -5.24 11.17
N ILE A 253 -13.70 -4.67 11.95
CA ILE A 253 -14.52 -3.57 11.50
C ILE A 253 -13.79 -2.29 11.92
N SER A 254 -13.31 -1.55 10.93
CA SER A 254 -12.78 -0.21 11.16
C SER A 254 -13.91 0.80 11.12
N TYR A 255 -13.88 1.78 12.02
CA TYR A 255 -14.86 2.88 12.07
C TYR A 255 -14.17 4.22 11.87
N PRO A 256 -14.84 5.21 11.30
CA PRO A 256 -14.28 6.55 11.26
C PRO A 256 -14.09 7.10 12.68
N THR A 257 -13.09 7.96 12.86
CA THR A 257 -12.89 8.75 14.07
C THR A 257 -14.00 9.78 14.23
N THR A 258 -14.13 10.36 15.43
CA THR A 258 -15.09 11.44 15.71
C THR A 258 -14.84 12.68 14.87
N HIS A 259 -13.57 13.00 14.60
CA HIS A 259 -13.18 14.08 13.70
C HIS A 259 -12.86 13.51 12.32
N ILE A 260 -13.53 13.99 11.27
CA ILE A 260 -13.34 13.50 9.90
C ILE A 260 -12.83 14.64 9.02
N ASN A 261 -11.66 14.46 8.43
CA ASN A 261 -11.08 15.39 7.46
C ASN A 261 -11.58 15.10 6.04
N LEU A 262 -12.19 16.09 5.39
CA LEU A 262 -12.76 16.01 4.05
C LEU A 262 -11.76 16.51 3.01
N ASP A 263 -11.36 15.61 2.11
CA ASP A 263 -10.60 15.96 0.91
C ASP A 263 -11.46 16.70 -0.12
N LEU A 264 -10.82 17.44 -1.04
CA LEU A 264 -11.51 18.20 -2.11
C LEU A 264 -12.48 17.32 -2.91
N SER A 265 -12.08 16.09 -3.21
CA SER A 265 -12.91 15.15 -3.99
C SER A 265 -14.26 14.85 -3.31
N ILE A 266 -14.31 14.92 -1.98
CA ILE A 266 -15.51 14.68 -1.20
C ILE A 266 -16.36 15.92 -1.07
N LEU A 267 -15.75 17.10 -0.94
CA LEU A 267 -16.50 18.35 -1.01
C LEU A 267 -17.30 18.45 -2.31
N ILE A 268 -16.69 18.07 -3.45
CA ILE A 268 -17.38 18.00 -4.75
C ILE A 268 -18.49 16.94 -4.73
N ALA A 269 -18.22 15.77 -4.17
CA ALA A 269 -19.22 14.70 -4.08
C ALA A 269 -20.43 15.07 -3.21
N LEU A 270 -20.19 15.80 -2.11
CA LEU A 270 -21.21 16.26 -1.16
C LEU A 270 -22.10 17.36 -1.71
N VAL A 271 -21.73 18.05 -2.80
CA VAL A 271 -22.57 19.07 -3.42
C VAL A 271 -23.16 18.63 -4.76
N SER A 272 -22.59 17.59 -5.35
CA SER A 272 -22.97 17.02 -6.65
C SER A 272 -24.46 16.69 -6.74
N ASP A 273 -25.07 17.03 -7.87
CA ASP A 273 -26.46 16.64 -8.14
C ASP A 273 -26.66 15.12 -8.15
N LEU A 274 -25.64 14.32 -8.46
CA LEU A 274 -25.74 12.84 -8.43
C LEU A 274 -26.09 12.33 -7.02
N THR A 275 -25.53 12.98 -6.00
CA THR A 275 -25.77 12.64 -4.60
C THR A 275 -27.16 13.06 -4.16
N HIS A 276 -27.65 14.21 -4.61
CA HIS A 276 -28.89 14.80 -4.08
C HIS A 276 -30.14 14.57 -4.94
N ALA A 277 -30.02 14.36 -6.24
CA ALA A 277 -31.16 14.18 -7.13
C ALA A 277 -31.86 12.84 -6.87
N ALA A 278 -33.15 12.77 -7.20
CA ALA A 278 -33.90 11.52 -7.16
C ALA A 278 -33.20 10.45 -8.01
N LEU A 279 -33.11 9.23 -7.50
CA LEU A 279 -32.44 8.13 -8.20
C LEU A 279 -33.21 7.76 -9.48
N PRO A 280 -32.52 7.28 -10.53
CA PRO A 280 -33.16 6.68 -11.69
C PRO A 280 -33.98 5.44 -11.33
N SER A 281 -35.08 5.21 -12.04
CA SER A 281 -35.90 4.01 -11.85
C SER A 281 -35.39 2.79 -12.61
N SER A 282 -34.53 2.99 -13.61
CA SER A 282 -33.96 1.93 -14.44
C SER A 282 -32.60 2.36 -15.02
N LEU A 283 -31.85 1.39 -15.57
CA LEU A 283 -30.61 1.66 -16.31
C LEU A 283 -30.86 2.58 -17.52
N GLU A 284 -31.99 2.40 -18.19
CA GLU A 284 -32.38 3.21 -19.35
C GLU A 284 -32.67 4.67 -18.94
N ASP A 285 -33.34 4.89 -17.79
CA ASP A 285 -33.54 6.23 -17.23
C ASP A 285 -32.20 6.89 -16.86
N ALA A 286 -31.27 6.13 -16.28
CA ALA A 286 -29.93 6.61 -15.97
C ALA A 286 -29.16 7.06 -17.24
N ASP A 287 -29.24 6.29 -18.32
CA ASP A 287 -28.64 6.64 -19.62
C ASP A 287 -29.33 7.87 -20.25
N ALA A 288 -30.66 7.93 -20.21
CA ALA A 288 -31.44 9.03 -20.77
C ALA A 288 -31.10 10.37 -20.11
N ARG A 289 -30.89 10.39 -18.79
CA ARG A 289 -30.55 11.61 -18.02
C ARG A 289 -29.27 12.30 -18.47
N PHE A 290 -28.29 11.56 -18.99
CA PHE A 290 -26.99 12.10 -19.41
C PHE A 290 -26.75 11.97 -20.91
N THR A 291 -27.80 11.67 -21.68
CA THR A 291 -27.76 11.73 -23.14
C THR A 291 -28.02 13.17 -23.59
N PRO A 292 -27.06 13.84 -24.27
CA PRO A 292 -27.24 15.23 -24.65
C PRO A 292 -28.39 15.39 -25.66
N GLY A 293 -29.18 16.45 -25.51
CA GLY A 293 -30.25 16.78 -26.46
C GLY A 293 -29.74 17.02 -27.89
N ALA A 294 -30.62 16.85 -28.87
CA ALA A 294 -30.30 16.99 -30.30
C ALA A 294 -29.69 18.38 -30.64
N GLU A 295 -30.21 19.44 -30.01
CA GLU A 295 -29.73 20.81 -30.21
C GLU A 295 -28.29 21.02 -29.69
N TYR A 296 -27.93 20.43 -28.55
CA TYR A 296 -26.57 20.47 -28.00
C TYR A 296 -25.58 19.70 -28.88
N VAL A 297 -26.02 18.54 -29.39
CA VAL A 297 -25.24 17.74 -30.35
C VAL A 297 -24.96 18.55 -31.61
N GLU A 298 -25.96 19.25 -32.14
CA GLU A 298 -25.82 20.11 -33.32
C GLU A 298 -24.93 21.34 -33.06
N TRP A 299 -25.11 22.02 -31.93
CA TRP A 299 -24.24 23.12 -31.52
C TRP A 299 -22.78 22.68 -31.41
N LYS A 300 -22.52 21.54 -30.76
CA LYS A 300 -21.16 21.03 -30.58
C LYS A 300 -20.54 20.61 -31.91
N LYS A 301 -21.32 20.02 -32.83
CA LYS A 301 -20.89 19.74 -34.21
C LYS A 301 -20.53 21.02 -34.96
N LYS A 302 -21.36 22.08 -34.86
CA LYS A 302 -21.07 23.39 -35.49
C LYS A 302 -19.78 24.01 -34.94
N ARG A 303 -19.56 23.93 -33.63
CA ARG A 303 -18.34 24.44 -32.98
C ARG A 303 -17.08 23.67 -33.37
N ILE A 304 -17.15 22.34 -33.46
CA ILE A 304 -16.04 21.51 -33.94
C ILE A 304 -15.73 21.82 -35.41
N ALA A 305 -16.77 22.02 -36.25
CA ALA A 305 -16.58 22.41 -37.64
C ALA A 305 -15.92 23.78 -37.80
N MET A 306 -16.26 24.76 -36.95
CA MET A 306 -15.60 26.07 -36.91
C MET A 306 -14.12 25.95 -36.53
N LEU A 307 -13.79 25.16 -35.51
CA LEU A 307 -12.40 24.93 -35.08
C LEU A 307 -11.55 24.19 -36.14
N LYS A 308 -12.17 23.33 -36.94
CA LYS A 308 -11.49 22.68 -38.09
C LYS A 308 -11.25 23.62 -39.27
N ASN A 309 -12.11 24.64 -39.46
CA ASN A 309 -11.94 25.61 -40.53
C ASN A 309 -10.85 26.66 -40.26
N ASP A 310 -10.46 26.90 -39.00
CA ASP A 310 -9.34 27.77 -38.65
C ASP A 310 -7.97 27.06 -38.70
N ALA A 311 -7.94 25.73 -38.83
CA ALA A 311 -6.71 24.95 -38.99
C ALA A 311 -6.41 24.72 -40.49
N VAL A 312 -5.91 25.75 -41.18
CA VAL A 312 -5.41 25.61 -42.55
C VAL A 312 -4.04 24.92 -42.55
N SER A 313 -4.01 23.65 -42.95
CA SER A 313 -2.89 23.05 -43.69
C SER A 313 -3.39 21.87 -44.53
N PRO A 314 -3.22 21.87 -45.86
CA PRO A 314 -3.63 20.78 -46.72
C PRO A 314 -2.44 19.84 -46.95
N ALA A 315 -2.33 18.78 -46.15
CA ALA A 315 -1.61 17.57 -46.52
C ALA A 315 -2.04 16.41 -45.60
N ASP A 316 -2.37 15.29 -46.23
CA ASP A 316 -2.64 13.96 -45.65
C ASP A 316 -4.04 13.70 -45.08
N SER A 317 -5.03 13.69 -45.99
CA SER A 317 -6.36 13.10 -45.75
C SER A 317 -6.49 11.75 -46.45
N GLU A 318 -5.88 10.69 -45.90
CA GLU A 318 -6.32 9.31 -46.12
C GLU A 318 -6.05 8.47 -44.86
N ILE A 319 -6.93 8.55 -43.84
CA ILE A 319 -7.24 7.47 -42.88
C ILE A 319 -8.58 7.82 -42.16
N GLY A 320 -9.63 7.04 -42.44
CA GLY A 320 -10.69 6.68 -41.48
C GLY A 320 -11.63 7.78 -40.93
N GLU A 321 -12.62 8.19 -41.71
CA GLU A 321 -13.65 9.20 -41.38
C GLU A 321 -14.78 8.69 -40.43
N SER A 322 -14.47 7.85 -39.43
CA SER A 322 -15.49 7.15 -38.62
C SER A 322 -15.36 7.25 -37.09
N THR A 323 -14.72 8.26 -36.51
CA THR A 323 -14.46 8.28 -35.04
C THR A 323 -14.87 9.52 -34.23
N GLU A 324 -15.10 10.71 -34.80
CA GLU A 324 -15.41 11.91 -33.98
C GLU A 324 -16.90 12.24 -33.84
N THR A 325 -17.72 12.00 -34.86
CA THR A 325 -19.17 12.28 -34.83
C THR A 325 -19.93 11.37 -33.86
N ASP A 326 -19.37 10.20 -33.57
CA ASP A 326 -19.88 9.22 -32.61
C ASP A 326 -19.63 9.62 -31.14
N PHE A 327 -18.63 10.45 -30.88
CA PHE A 327 -18.26 10.88 -29.52
C PHE A 327 -19.25 11.90 -28.92
N VAL A 328 -19.97 12.64 -29.77
CA VAL A 328 -20.95 13.65 -29.35
C VAL A 328 -22.31 13.04 -29.01
N LYS A 329 -22.64 11.87 -29.58
CA LYS A 329 -23.93 11.18 -29.36
C LYS A 329 -23.97 10.27 -28.14
N ARG A 330 -22.81 9.94 -27.55
CA ARG A 330 -22.78 8.97 -26.44
C ARG A 330 -23.11 9.66 -25.12
N PRO A 331 -23.94 9.05 -24.27
CA PRO A 331 -24.14 9.53 -22.91
C PRO A 331 -22.79 9.65 -22.20
N SER A 332 -22.69 10.56 -21.23
CA SER A 332 -21.49 10.63 -20.40
C SER A 332 -21.35 9.34 -19.60
N ARG A 333 -20.68 8.33 -20.18
CA ARG A 333 -20.55 6.97 -19.62
C ARG A 333 -20.05 7.00 -18.18
N ALA A 334 -19.21 7.98 -17.85
CA ALA A 334 -18.73 8.21 -16.50
C ALA A 334 -19.85 8.62 -15.53
N LEU A 335 -20.70 9.60 -15.90
CA LEU A 335 -21.82 10.05 -15.06
C LEU A 335 -22.89 8.96 -14.91
N VAL A 336 -23.18 8.21 -15.98
CA VAL A 336 -24.07 7.04 -15.91
C VAL A 336 -23.51 6.03 -14.92
N THR A 337 -22.22 5.69 -15.02
CA THR A 337 -21.60 4.75 -14.08
C THR A 337 -21.72 5.25 -12.63
N GLN A 338 -21.48 6.54 -12.38
CA GLN A 338 -21.58 7.14 -11.05
C GLN A 338 -23.02 7.13 -10.51
N VAL A 339 -24.04 7.41 -11.33
CA VAL A 339 -25.44 7.33 -10.87
C VAL A 339 -25.86 5.89 -10.59
N LEU A 340 -25.37 4.92 -11.36
CA LEU A 340 -25.61 3.50 -11.09
C LEU A 340 -24.95 3.05 -9.79
N GLN A 341 -23.80 3.60 -9.44
CA GLN A 341 -23.18 3.40 -8.12
C GLN A 341 -24.07 3.96 -7.00
N GLU A 342 -24.60 5.18 -7.18
CA GLU A 342 -25.55 5.81 -6.25
C GLU A 342 -26.85 5.02 -6.08
N MET A 343 -27.34 4.36 -7.13
CA MET A 343 -28.51 3.48 -7.04
C MET A 343 -28.28 2.23 -6.18
N ASN A 344 -27.05 1.76 -6.10
CA ASN A 344 -26.72 0.56 -5.33
C ASN A 344 -26.45 0.90 -3.86
N LYS A 345 -25.53 1.84 -3.60
CA LYS A 345 -25.29 2.39 -2.27
C LYS A 345 -24.87 3.85 -2.38
N GLY A 346 -25.75 4.74 -1.95
CA GLY A 346 -25.50 6.18 -2.01
C GLY A 346 -24.38 6.62 -1.08
N LEU A 347 -23.70 7.72 -1.43
CA LEU A 347 -22.64 8.29 -0.58
C LEU A 347 -23.16 8.62 0.83
N LEU A 348 -24.27 9.35 0.91
CA LEU A 348 -24.83 9.78 2.18
C LEU A 348 -25.43 8.62 2.97
N ASP A 349 -25.93 7.58 2.29
CA ASP A 349 -26.39 6.35 2.93
C ASP A 349 -25.24 5.61 3.61
N ASP A 350 -24.11 5.42 2.89
CA ASP A 350 -22.89 4.85 3.47
C ASP A 350 -22.36 5.71 4.63
N MET A 351 -22.39 7.03 4.49
CA MET A 351 -21.99 7.93 5.57
C MET A 351 -22.88 7.76 6.81
N SER A 352 -24.19 7.82 6.64
CA SER A 352 -25.15 7.68 7.75
C SER A 352 -24.98 6.34 8.49
N GLU A 353 -24.83 5.24 7.75
CA GLU A 353 -24.62 3.90 8.33
C GLU A 353 -23.32 3.82 9.15
N ARG A 354 -22.21 4.34 8.61
CA ARG A 354 -20.89 4.28 9.27
C ARG A 354 -20.81 5.18 10.49
N LEU A 355 -21.42 6.36 10.41
CA LEU A 355 -21.41 7.35 11.49
C LEU A 355 -22.35 6.95 12.63
N ALA A 356 -23.47 6.29 12.33
CA ALA A 356 -24.36 5.76 13.35
C ALA A 356 -23.67 4.73 14.28
N ALA A 357 -22.61 4.09 13.79
CA ALA A 357 -21.82 3.14 14.55
C ALA A 357 -20.58 3.75 15.23
N ALA A 358 -20.27 5.02 14.97
CA ALA A 358 -19.17 5.72 15.62
C ALA A 358 -19.56 6.14 17.06
N ALA A 359 -18.61 6.06 17.99
CA ALA A 359 -18.84 6.40 19.39
C ALA A 359 -18.54 7.88 19.65
N GLY A 360 -19.57 8.74 19.60
CA GLY A 360 -19.47 10.14 20.02
C GLY A 360 -20.02 11.15 19.01
N PRO A 361 -19.99 12.45 19.36
CA PRO A 361 -20.33 13.52 18.42
C PRO A 361 -19.32 13.52 17.26
N ILE A 362 -19.83 13.59 16.04
CA ILE A 362 -19.02 13.63 14.82
C ILE A 362 -18.85 15.08 14.38
N GLU A 363 -17.63 15.46 14.02
CA GLU A 363 -17.31 16.76 13.44
C GLU A 363 -16.58 16.61 12.10
N PHE A 364 -16.93 17.48 11.16
CA PHE A 364 -16.32 17.50 9.84
C PHE A 364 -15.39 18.70 9.68
N TRP A 365 -14.21 18.42 9.15
CA TRP A 365 -13.15 19.40 8.96
C TRP A 365 -12.66 19.37 7.51
N THR A 366 -12.16 20.49 7.00
CA THR A 366 -11.47 20.52 5.70
C THR A 366 -10.36 21.55 5.67
N THR A 367 -9.49 21.47 4.66
CA THR A 367 -8.40 22.44 4.49
C THR A 367 -8.90 23.72 3.81
N PRO A 368 -8.32 24.89 4.10
CA PRO A 368 -8.66 26.13 3.41
C PRO A 368 -8.47 26.03 1.88
N GLU A 369 -7.43 25.33 1.42
CA GLU A 369 -7.20 25.08 -0.01
C GLU A 369 -8.34 24.25 -0.64
N ALA A 370 -8.80 23.19 0.04
CA ALA A 370 -9.90 22.36 -0.47
C ALA A 370 -11.21 23.15 -0.54
N LYS A 371 -11.51 23.99 0.47
CA LYS A 371 -12.65 24.93 0.44
C LYS A 371 -12.57 25.87 -0.76
N GLU A 372 -11.44 26.56 -0.93
CA GLU A 372 -11.25 27.54 -2.01
C GLU A 372 -11.39 26.89 -3.38
N ARG A 373 -10.71 25.77 -3.61
CA ARG A 373 -10.82 25.03 -4.89
C ARG A 373 -12.23 24.49 -5.14
N CYS A 374 -12.92 24.02 -4.10
CA CYS A 374 -14.31 23.57 -4.22
C CYS A 374 -15.20 24.71 -4.73
N LEU A 375 -15.14 25.88 -4.11
CA LEU A 375 -15.92 27.05 -4.51
C LEU A 375 -15.56 27.52 -5.93
N GLN A 376 -14.28 27.52 -6.31
CA GLN A 376 -13.84 27.86 -7.66
C GLN A 376 -14.39 26.89 -8.72
N ILE A 377 -14.29 25.58 -8.47
CA ILE A 377 -14.77 24.55 -9.41
C ILE A 377 -16.29 24.65 -9.56
N VAL A 378 -17.02 24.69 -8.44
CA VAL A 378 -18.49 24.74 -8.45
C VAL A 378 -18.99 26.06 -9.03
N GLY A 379 -18.36 27.20 -8.71
CA GLY A 379 -18.70 28.50 -9.28
C GLY A 379 -18.53 28.55 -10.80
N LYS A 380 -17.62 27.75 -11.36
CA LYS A 380 -17.34 27.72 -12.80
C LYS A 380 -18.20 26.72 -13.57
N ILE A 381 -18.30 25.48 -13.10
CA ILE A 381 -18.97 24.39 -13.83
C ILE A 381 -20.20 23.82 -13.13
N GLY A 382 -20.45 24.17 -11.87
CA GLY A 382 -21.61 23.69 -11.13
C GLY A 382 -22.89 24.43 -11.53
N GLY A 383 -24.02 23.72 -11.45
CA GLY A 383 -25.34 24.30 -11.64
C GLY A 383 -25.84 25.11 -10.42
N PRO A 384 -27.02 25.76 -10.52
CA PRO A 384 -27.59 26.57 -9.44
C PRO A 384 -27.77 25.82 -8.11
N LYS A 385 -28.20 24.56 -8.14
CA LYS A 385 -28.39 23.77 -6.91
C LYS A 385 -27.03 23.36 -6.32
N GLU A 386 -26.09 22.94 -7.15
CA GLU A 386 -24.72 22.59 -6.72
C GLU A 386 -24.00 23.79 -6.09
N ARG A 387 -24.13 24.99 -6.69
CA ARG A 387 -23.58 26.26 -6.15
C ARG A 387 -24.18 26.61 -4.79
N ARG A 388 -25.50 26.58 -4.69
CA ARG A 388 -26.20 26.83 -3.42
C ARG A 388 -25.73 25.88 -2.32
N ARG A 389 -25.56 24.59 -2.62
CA ARG A 389 -25.06 23.62 -1.64
C ARG A 389 -23.62 23.91 -1.23
N ALA A 390 -22.76 24.27 -2.18
CA ALA A 390 -21.36 24.62 -1.88
C ALA A 390 -21.26 25.88 -1.00
N GLU A 391 -22.10 26.89 -1.24
CA GLU A 391 -22.18 28.07 -0.37
C GLU A 391 -22.69 27.70 1.03
N ALA A 392 -23.73 26.86 1.10
CA ALA A 392 -24.28 26.39 2.37
C ALA A 392 -23.27 25.60 3.21
N LEU A 393 -22.40 24.77 2.58
CA LEU A 393 -21.37 24.00 3.29
C LEU A 393 -20.41 24.87 4.13
N PHE A 394 -20.23 26.13 3.75
CA PHE A 394 -19.26 27.04 4.36
C PHE A 394 -19.88 28.32 4.91
N SER A 395 -21.20 28.32 5.14
CA SER A 395 -21.93 29.43 5.74
C SER A 395 -21.75 29.45 7.27
N ASP A 396 -21.59 30.66 7.83
CA ASP A 396 -21.46 30.86 9.28
C ASP A 396 -22.81 30.71 10.02
N ASP A 397 -23.93 30.88 9.32
CA ASP A 397 -25.27 30.60 9.86
C ASP A 397 -25.65 29.14 9.62
N ALA A 398 -25.46 28.31 10.65
CA ALA A 398 -25.73 26.87 10.58
C ALA A 398 -27.20 26.53 10.29
N ALA A 399 -28.16 27.33 10.78
CA ALA A 399 -29.58 27.04 10.59
C ALA A 399 -30.03 27.35 9.15
N ALA A 400 -29.57 28.48 8.61
CA ALA A 400 -29.80 28.82 7.21
C ALA A 400 -29.04 27.88 6.25
N ALA A 401 -27.81 27.50 6.61
CA ALA A 401 -27.00 26.55 5.87
C ALA A 401 -27.69 25.19 5.72
N GLU A 402 -28.20 24.63 6.82
CA GLU A 402 -28.92 23.35 6.82
C GLU A 402 -30.16 23.42 5.92
N LEU A 403 -30.91 24.52 5.97
CA LEU A 403 -32.06 24.75 5.10
C LEU A 403 -31.65 24.75 3.62
N ALA A 404 -30.62 25.52 3.28
CA ALA A 404 -30.17 25.74 1.91
C ALA A 404 -29.47 24.52 1.30
N TYR A 405 -28.73 23.76 2.10
CA TYR A 405 -28.01 22.56 1.66
C TYR A 405 -28.97 21.44 1.26
N TRP A 406 -29.96 21.15 2.11
CA TRP A 406 -30.93 20.07 1.84
C TRP A 406 -32.06 20.47 0.88
N ASP A 407 -32.19 21.75 0.53
CA ASP A 407 -33.23 22.21 -0.39
C ASP A 407 -33.12 21.53 -1.78
N GLY A 408 -34.21 20.89 -2.18
CA GLY A 408 -34.29 20.09 -3.40
C GLY A 408 -33.47 18.80 -3.38
N SER A 409 -33.05 18.30 -2.21
CA SER A 409 -32.42 16.98 -2.07
C SER A 409 -33.45 15.87 -1.89
N ARG A 410 -33.12 14.64 -2.33
CA ARG A 410 -33.87 13.42 -2.01
C ARG A 410 -33.79 13.03 -0.53
N PHE A 411 -32.85 13.59 0.22
CA PHE A 411 -32.66 13.32 1.64
C PHE A 411 -33.34 14.39 2.51
N SER A 412 -33.80 13.98 3.69
CA SER A 412 -34.34 14.89 4.70
C SER A 412 -33.23 15.71 5.36
N ARG A 413 -33.62 16.82 5.99
CA ARG A 413 -32.71 17.59 6.85
C ARG A 413 -32.16 16.70 7.97
N GLY A 414 -30.91 16.94 8.35
CA GLY A 414 -30.21 16.19 9.39
C GLY A 414 -29.97 14.72 9.07
N PHE A 415 -30.09 14.28 7.81
CA PHE A 415 -29.84 12.88 7.43
C PHE A 415 -28.41 12.42 7.77
N VAL A 416 -27.45 13.33 7.63
CA VAL A 416 -26.09 13.24 8.15
C VAL A 416 -25.78 14.55 8.88
N PRO A 417 -25.16 14.54 10.08
CA PRO A 417 -24.82 15.75 10.83
C PRO A 417 -23.58 16.45 10.22
N LEU A 418 -23.69 16.86 8.96
CA LEU A 418 -22.57 17.36 8.16
C LEU A 418 -22.15 18.80 8.52
N LEU A 419 -23.10 19.62 8.95
CA LEU A 419 -22.91 21.06 9.16
C LEU A 419 -22.79 21.39 10.66
N PRO A 420 -21.89 22.33 11.03
CA PRO A 420 -20.96 23.07 10.17
C PRO A 420 -19.71 22.27 9.77
N ILE A 421 -19.12 22.58 8.61
CA ILE A 421 -17.77 22.10 8.25
C ILE A 421 -16.73 23.10 8.78
N HIS A 422 -15.87 22.64 9.67
CA HIS A 422 -14.80 23.43 10.25
C HIS A 422 -13.57 23.53 9.33
N LEU A 423 -12.78 24.61 9.50
CA LEU A 423 -11.56 24.82 8.74
C LEU A 423 -10.32 24.51 9.57
N LEU A 424 -9.43 23.71 8.99
CA LEU A 424 -8.08 23.49 9.52
C LEU A 424 -7.24 24.77 9.40
N PRO A 425 -6.19 24.93 10.22
CA PRO A 425 -5.27 26.05 10.10
C PRO A 425 -4.68 26.16 8.69
N PRO A 426 -4.47 27.39 8.18
CA PRO A 426 -3.84 27.58 6.88
C PRO A 426 -2.39 27.07 6.89
N GLY A 427 -1.95 26.46 5.78
CA GLY A 427 -0.59 25.95 5.60
C GLY A 427 -0.47 24.42 5.71
N GLN A 428 0.77 23.94 5.79
CA GLN A 428 1.09 22.54 6.05
C GLN A 428 1.36 22.32 7.54
N PRO A 429 1.06 21.13 8.10
CA PRO A 429 1.44 20.79 9.47
C PRO A 429 2.97 20.89 9.64
N ASP A 430 3.42 21.39 10.78
CA ASP A 430 4.85 21.47 11.08
C ASP A 430 5.52 20.10 10.97
N ASP A 431 6.76 20.08 10.48
CA ASP A 431 7.54 18.85 10.32
C ASP A 431 7.80 18.11 11.64
N ILE A 432 7.72 18.82 12.76
CA ILE A 432 7.95 18.32 14.12
C ILE A 432 6.71 17.63 14.69
N GLN A 433 5.50 17.95 14.18
CA GLN A 433 4.25 17.39 14.72
C GLN A 433 4.16 15.89 14.40
N GLN A 434 4.18 15.06 15.43
CA GLN A 434 3.93 13.63 15.26
C GLN A 434 2.45 13.31 15.48
N PRO A 435 1.90 12.28 14.80
CA PRO A 435 0.59 11.77 15.13
C PRO A 435 0.49 11.42 16.62
N PRO A 436 -0.63 11.72 17.28
CA PRO A 436 -0.84 11.35 18.66
C PRO A 436 -0.80 9.82 18.82
N THR A 437 -0.45 9.35 20.02
CA THR A 437 -0.46 7.91 20.33
C THR A 437 -1.87 7.40 20.62
N HIS A 438 -2.77 8.27 21.05
CA HIS A 438 -4.16 7.96 21.33
C HIS A 438 -5.10 8.88 20.55
N ALA A 439 -6.24 8.34 20.14
CA ALA A 439 -7.35 9.09 19.57
C ALA A 439 -8.05 9.89 20.67
N ASP A 440 -8.88 10.86 20.27
CA ASP A 440 -9.71 11.64 21.21
C ASP A 440 -10.67 10.76 22.02
N SER A 441 -10.99 9.56 21.49
CA SER A 441 -11.77 8.51 22.16
C SER A 441 -11.01 7.79 23.28
N GLY A 442 -9.73 8.08 23.48
CA GLY A 442 -8.82 7.39 24.41
C GLY A 442 -8.22 6.08 23.88
N ARG A 443 -8.61 5.64 22.67
CA ARG A 443 -8.09 4.42 22.04
C ARG A 443 -6.67 4.62 21.51
N SER A 444 -5.83 3.59 21.55
CA SER A 444 -4.51 3.65 20.92
C SER A 444 -4.65 3.76 19.39
N LEU A 445 -3.94 4.72 18.79
CA LEU A 445 -3.91 4.88 17.34
C LEU A 445 -2.93 3.90 16.71
N SER A 446 -3.30 3.44 15.52
CA SER A 446 -2.47 2.55 14.71
C SER A 446 -1.12 3.20 14.36
N PRO A 447 0.02 2.49 14.43
CA PRO A 447 1.30 2.96 13.91
C PRO A 447 1.24 3.35 12.42
N PHE A 448 0.21 2.90 11.71
CA PHE A 448 -0.14 3.35 10.36
C PHE A 448 -0.22 4.87 10.23
N PHE A 449 -0.77 5.60 11.19
CA PHE A 449 -0.87 7.06 11.14
C PHE A 449 0.51 7.73 11.04
N ARG A 450 1.48 7.22 11.82
CA ARG A 450 2.89 7.68 11.77
C ARG A 450 3.55 7.37 10.45
N ALA A 451 3.33 6.17 9.91
CA ALA A 451 3.83 5.80 8.59
C ALA A 451 3.23 6.68 7.49
N LEU A 452 1.91 6.90 7.53
CA LEU A 452 1.18 7.73 6.58
C LEU A 452 1.67 9.19 6.59
N ALA A 453 1.80 9.79 7.78
CA ALA A 453 2.29 11.17 7.92
C ALA A 453 3.72 11.33 7.36
N ARG A 454 4.62 10.39 7.64
CA ARG A 454 5.99 10.40 7.11
C ARG A 454 5.99 10.32 5.58
N THR A 455 5.29 9.33 5.02
CA THR A 455 5.23 9.17 3.56
C THR A 455 4.61 10.38 2.86
N CYS A 456 3.55 10.98 3.43
CA CYS A 456 2.99 12.21 2.89
C CYS A 456 4.00 13.37 2.90
N ARG A 457 4.78 13.55 3.97
CA ARG A 457 5.84 14.57 4.02
C ARG A 457 6.92 14.33 2.98
N ASP A 458 7.37 13.08 2.84
CA ASP A 458 8.41 12.73 1.86
C ASP A 458 7.94 13.06 0.43
N ILE A 459 6.68 12.70 0.12
CA ILE A 459 6.06 12.99 -1.18
C ILE A 459 5.88 14.50 -1.42
N LEU A 460 5.55 15.28 -0.39
CA LEU A 460 5.36 16.73 -0.52
C LEU A 460 6.69 17.51 -0.56
N ARG A 461 7.76 16.94 0.00
CA ARG A 461 9.12 17.47 -0.11
C ARG A 461 9.70 17.28 -1.51
N ASP A 462 9.35 16.18 -2.18
CA ASP A 462 9.63 16.01 -3.60
C ASP A 462 8.77 17.01 -4.40
N GLU A 463 9.43 18.01 -5.00
CA GLU A 463 8.82 19.15 -5.70
C GLU A 463 7.52 18.79 -6.45
N THR A 464 6.47 19.59 -6.26
CA THR A 464 5.22 19.44 -7.02
C THR A 464 5.39 19.98 -8.45
N MET A 465 4.92 19.25 -9.46
CA MET A 465 4.90 19.73 -10.85
C MET A 465 3.47 19.97 -11.33
N PRO A 466 3.24 20.94 -12.23
CA PRO A 466 1.99 21.05 -12.96
C PRO A 466 1.66 19.71 -13.65
N HIS A 467 0.39 19.35 -13.74
CA HIS A 467 -0.03 18.08 -14.37
C HIS A 467 0.63 17.93 -15.76
N PRO A 468 1.15 16.76 -16.18
CA PRO A 468 1.87 16.60 -17.47
C PRO A 468 1.02 16.88 -18.74
N LYS A 469 -0.25 17.26 -18.56
CA LYS A 469 -1.17 17.63 -19.64
C LYS A 469 -1.63 19.10 -19.55
N SER A 470 -1.14 19.89 -18.59
CA SER A 470 -1.28 21.36 -18.65
C SER A 470 -0.24 21.88 -19.62
N THR A 471 -0.68 22.51 -20.70
CA THR A 471 0.19 23.21 -21.66
C THR A 471 0.89 24.36 -20.95
N PRO A 472 2.23 24.50 -21.06
CA PRO A 472 2.92 25.67 -20.55
C PRO A 472 2.55 26.88 -21.42
N SER A 473 1.90 27.90 -20.85
CA SER A 473 1.77 29.20 -21.52
C SER A 473 3.15 29.84 -21.63
N PRO A 474 3.60 30.22 -22.84
CA PRO A 474 4.87 30.91 -23.00
C PRO A 474 4.75 32.34 -22.50
N VAL A 475 5.81 32.79 -21.85
CA VAL A 475 6.01 34.11 -21.27
C VAL A 475 6.03 35.18 -22.37
N GLY A 476 5.19 36.21 -22.23
CA GLY A 476 5.22 37.45 -22.99
C GLY A 476 4.30 38.47 -22.33
N ALA A 477 4.90 39.51 -21.75
CA ALA A 477 4.19 40.58 -21.05
C ALA A 477 3.44 41.51 -22.02
N ASP A 478 2.37 42.08 -21.46
CA ASP A 478 1.59 43.24 -21.92
C ASP A 478 0.59 43.02 -23.08
N HIS A 479 -0.69 43.15 -22.69
CA HIS A 479 -1.92 43.20 -23.51
C HIS A 479 -2.70 41.89 -23.77
N ALA A 480 -3.42 41.39 -22.75
CA ALA A 480 -4.75 40.76 -22.92
C ALA A 480 -5.38 40.40 -21.55
N ALA A 481 -5.90 41.40 -20.84
CA ALA A 481 -6.80 41.16 -19.71
C ALA A 481 -8.21 40.87 -20.24
N ALA A 482 -8.49 39.61 -20.63
CA ALA A 482 -9.88 39.15 -20.85
C ALA A 482 -10.08 37.62 -20.99
N ASP A 483 -9.07 36.77 -21.21
CA ASP A 483 -9.36 35.38 -21.63
C ASP A 483 -8.38 34.32 -21.08
N THR A 484 -8.12 34.32 -19.77
CA THR A 484 -7.34 33.26 -19.09
C THR A 484 -8.25 32.42 -18.20
N ASP A 485 -9.29 31.84 -18.81
CA ASP A 485 -10.37 31.18 -18.09
C ASP A 485 -10.31 29.64 -18.21
N GLU A 486 -9.15 29.03 -17.91
CA GLU A 486 -9.02 27.56 -17.78
C GLU A 486 -8.91 27.17 -16.30
N ILE A 487 -9.71 26.20 -15.83
CA ILE A 487 -9.56 25.66 -14.47
C ILE A 487 -8.16 25.03 -14.39
N GLN A 488 -7.28 25.59 -13.57
CA GLN A 488 -5.94 25.05 -13.39
C GLN A 488 -6.03 23.60 -12.91
N ARG A 489 -5.49 22.67 -13.70
CA ARG A 489 -5.46 21.26 -13.34
C ARG A 489 -4.69 21.07 -12.03
N ALA A 490 -5.14 20.11 -11.23
CA ALA A 490 -4.50 19.81 -9.95
C ALA A 490 -2.99 19.57 -10.13
N THR A 491 -2.19 20.23 -9.30
CA THR A 491 -0.75 20.00 -9.21
C THR A 491 -0.51 18.55 -8.78
N VAL A 492 0.37 17.86 -9.49
CA VAL A 492 0.72 16.46 -9.21
C VAL A 492 2.11 16.40 -8.61
N THR A 493 2.39 15.36 -7.84
CA THR A 493 3.73 15.17 -7.26
C THR A 493 4.68 14.70 -8.36
N ARG A 494 5.94 15.18 -8.36
CA ARG A 494 6.95 14.71 -9.31
C ARG A 494 7.27 13.23 -9.13
N ALA A 495 7.21 12.75 -7.88
CA ALA A 495 7.38 11.35 -7.53
C ALA A 495 6.34 10.44 -8.22
N ASN A 496 5.08 10.89 -8.30
CA ASN A 496 4.03 10.14 -8.99
C ASN A 496 2.95 11.06 -9.58
N PRO A 497 2.74 11.08 -10.92
CA PRO A 497 1.72 11.92 -11.54
C PRO A 497 0.29 11.48 -11.21
N ARG A 498 0.10 10.34 -10.54
CA ARG A 498 -1.21 9.87 -10.03
C ARG A 498 -1.54 10.38 -8.63
N LEU A 499 -0.60 11.05 -7.96
CA LEU A 499 -0.78 11.66 -6.65
C LEU A 499 -1.00 13.16 -6.82
N THR A 500 -2.19 13.63 -6.44
CA THR A 500 -2.50 15.06 -6.40
C THR A 500 -2.03 15.66 -5.08
N ALA A 501 -1.36 16.82 -5.16
CA ALA A 501 -0.77 17.46 -3.98
C ALA A 501 -1.82 17.75 -2.88
N HIS A 502 -3.02 18.22 -3.26
CA HIS A 502 -4.10 18.51 -2.33
C HIS A 502 -4.61 17.26 -1.58
N THR A 503 -4.66 16.10 -2.23
CA THR A 503 -5.08 14.85 -1.58
C THR A 503 -4.01 14.37 -0.61
N VAL A 504 -2.72 14.45 -0.99
CA VAL A 504 -1.60 14.13 -0.10
C VAL A 504 -1.56 15.08 1.10
N GLN A 505 -1.84 16.37 0.89
CA GLN A 505 -1.94 17.38 1.95
C GLN A 505 -3.09 17.09 2.92
N SER A 506 -4.28 16.73 2.39
CA SER A 506 -5.42 16.36 3.22
C SER A 506 -5.12 15.11 4.05
N LEU A 507 -4.49 14.10 3.45
CA LEU A 507 -4.05 12.89 4.16
C LEU A 507 -3.00 13.20 5.23
N LEU A 508 -2.08 14.12 4.98
CA LEU A 508 -1.10 14.55 5.97
C LEU A 508 -1.78 15.19 7.18
N TRP A 509 -2.75 16.08 6.95
CA TRP A 509 -3.52 16.72 8.03
C TRP A 509 -4.29 15.70 8.87
N GLY A 510 -4.98 14.76 8.24
CA GLY A 510 -5.65 13.68 8.96
C GLY A 510 -4.67 12.81 9.73
N ALA A 511 -3.56 12.42 9.09
CA ALA A 511 -2.55 11.57 9.71
C ALA A 511 -1.91 12.20 10.96
N VAL A 512 -1.50 13.47 10.88
CA VAL A 512 -0.85 14.20 11.99
C VAL A 512 -1.80 14.44 13.17
N ARG A 513 -3.10 14.55 12.91
CA ARG A 513 -4.10 14.74 13.98
C ARG A 513 -4.70 13.44 14.50
N GLY A 514 -4.40 12.29 13.87
CA GLY A 514 -5.04 11.03 14.22
C GLY A 514 -6.50 10.94 13.75
N TRP A 515 -6.86 11.69 12.71
CA TRP A 515 -8.23 11.79 12.18
C TRP A 515 -8.39 11.00 10.88
N THR A 516 -9.56 10.38 10.69
CA THR A 516 -9.94 9.74 9.43
C THR A 516 -10.00 10.78 8.32
N THR A 517 -9.29 10.52 7.22
CA THR A 517 -9.46 11.31 5.99
C THR A 517 -10.43 10.60 5.04
N LEU A 518 -11.53 11.27 4.70
CA LEU A 518 -12.51 10.82 3.72
C LEU A 518 -12.11 11.35 2.34
N THR A 519 -11.98 10.45 1.34
CA THR A 519 -11.60 10.81 -0.04
C THR A 519 -12.27 9.90 -1.07
N ALA A 520 -12.57 10.47 -2.24
CA ALA A 520 -13.03 9.76 -3.43
C ALA A 520 -11.88 9.42 -4.39
N ASN A 521 -10.65 9.85 -4.09
CA ASN A 521 -9.51 9.69 -4.98
C ASN A 521 -8.78 8.34 -4.76
N LYS A 522 -9.46 7.25 -5.13
CA LYS A 522 -8.96 5.86 -5.02
C LYS A 522 -7.59 5.67 -5.67
N THR A 523 -7.36 6.33 -6.80
CA THR A 523 -6.09 6.20 -7.54
C THR A 523 -4.91 6.78 -6.74
N SER A 524 -5.08 7.95 -6.13
CA SER A 524 -4.05 8.53 -5.28
C SER A 524 -3.81 7.68 -4.02
N ILE A 525 -4.86 7.13 -3.39
CA ILE A 525 -4.66 6.24 -2.23
C ILE A 525 -3.91 4.96 -2.61
N LYS A 526 -4.28 4.30 -3.71
CA LYS A 526 -3.57 3.10 -4.19
C LYS A 526 -2.10 3.41 -4.51
N ALA A 527 -1.81 4.58 -5.09
CA ALA A 527 -0.45 5.03 -5.35
C ALA A 527 0.32 5.29 -4.02
N LEU A 528 -0.30 5.97 -3.07
CA LEU A 528 0.29 6.27 -1.77
C LEU A 528 0.62 5.01 -0.98
N LEU A 529 -0.32 4.05 -0.88
CA LEU A 529 -0.10 2.77 -0.21
C LEU A 529 1.04 1.97 -0.87
N LYS A 530 1.25 2.14 -2.17
CA LYS A 530 2.38 1.53 -2.88
C LYS A 530 3.71 2.19 -2.50
N GLU A 531 3.76 3.52 -2.41
CA GLU A 531 4.93 4.26 -1.94
C GLU A 531 5.27 3.89 -0.49
N MET A 532 4.27 3.83 0.39
CA MET A 532 4.44 3.38 1.79
C MET A 532 5.07 1.99 1.88
N LYS A 533 4.66 1.05 1.02
CA LYS A 533 5.24 -0.29 0.94
C LYS A 533 6.67 -0.30 0.39
N ALA A 534 6.96 0.56 -0.60
CA ALA A 534 8.27 0.65 -1.24
C ALA A 534 9.33 1.26 -0.32
N ALA A 535 8.98 2.33 0.40
CA ALA A 535 9.90 3.04 1.30
C ALA A 535 10.38 2.20 2.49
N ARG A 536 9.68 1.10 2.83
CA ARG A 536 9.94 0.27 4.02
C ARG A 536 10.42 -1.15 3.72
N ASN A 537 10.97 -1.43 2.54
CA ASN A 537 11.39 -2.78 2.16
C ASN A 537 10.28 -3.86 2.37
N GLY A 538 9.01 -3.47 2.27
CA GLY A 538 7.88 -4.38 2.45
C GLY A 538 7.52 -4.76 3.89
N ALA A 539 8.22 -4.24 4.91
CA ALA A 539 7.78 -4.36 6.29
C ALA A 539 6.51 -3.51 6.47
N LEU A 540 5.38 -4.19 6.70
CA LEU A 540 4.10 -3.52 6.88
C LEU A 540 4.11 -2.71 8.18
N TRP A 541 3.27 -1.67 8.23
CA TRP A 541 2.97 -0.98 9.48
C TRP A 541 2.55 -2.03 10.51
N ASP A 542 3.35 -2.10 11.55
CA ASP A 542 3.19 -3.08 12.60
C ASP A 542 1.89 -2.82 13.39
N ARG A 543 1.17 -3.89 13.74
CA ARG A 543 -0.12 -3.89 14.45
C ARG A 543 0.00 -4.56 15.84
N SER A 544 1.15 -5.10 16.24
CA SER A 544 1.25 -5.90 17.48
C SER A 544 1.58 -5.13 18.77
N ASP A 545 1.58 -3.79 18.78
CA ASP A 545 1.77 -2.98 20.01
C ASP A 545 0.58 -3.03 21.01
N GLY A 546 -0.31 -4.01 20.88
CA GLY A 546 -1.48 -4.19 21.76
C GLY A 546 -1.61 -5.62 22.28
N ILE A 547 -0.62 -6.11 23.04
CA ILE A 547 -0.94 -7.13 24.05
C ILE A 547 -1.74 -6.42 25.14
N VAL A 548 -3.02 -6.21 24.88
CA VAL A 548 -4.01 -5.94 25.92
C VAL A 548 -4.55 -7.31 26.31
N ASP A 549 -4.52 -7.58 27.63
CA ASP A 549 -4.96 -8.82 28.24
C ASP A 549 -6.10 -9.52 27.49
N ALA A 550 -5.91 -10.81 27.21
CA ALA A 550 -6.85 -11.72 26.54
C ALA A 550 -8.16 -11.97 27.35
N ALA A 551 -8.65 -10.96 28.08
CA ALA A 551 -9.81 -11.02 28.95
C ALA A 551 -10.96 -10.09 28.54
N SER A 552 -10.85 -9.27 27.46
CA SER A 552 -12.00 -8.50 26.96
C SER A 552 -12.68 -9.19 25.78
N THR A 553 -13.88 -9.70 26.00
CA THR A 553 -14.80 -10.30 25.01
C THR A 553 -15.37 -9.30 23.99
N GLY A 554 -14.62 -8.28 23.56
CA GLY A 554 -15.06 -7.26 22.59
C GLY A 554 -14.43 -7.48 21.20
N GLN A 555 -15.16 -7.15 20.13
CA GLN A 555 -14.57 -6.96 18.80
C GLN A 555 -13.39 -5.97 18.89
N ASP A 556 -12.26 -6.25 18.24
CA ASP A 556 -11.19 -5.27 18.08
C ASP A 556 -11.66 -4.16 17.13
N VAL A 557 -12.23 -3.11 17.71
CA VAL A 557 -12.68 -1.91 17.03
C VAL A 557 -11.48 -0.98 16.86
N GLU A 558 -10.99 -0.82 15.62
CA GLU A 558 -9.90 0.11 15.30
C GLU A 558 -10.44 1.33 14.56
N ASP A 559 -9.89 2.49 14.89
CA ASP A 559 -10.21 3.74 14.20
C ASP A 559 -9.51 3.79 12.83
N ALA A 560 -10.26 4.08 11.77
CA ALA A 560 -9.77 4.10 10.40
C ALA A 560 -8.95 5.37 10.13
N ALA A 561 -7.81 5.24 9.49
CA ALA A 561 -7.03 6.39 9.03
C ALA A 561 -7.58 6.97 7.71
N ILE A 562 -8.13 6.11 6.86
CA ILE A 562 -8.61 6.49 5.52
C ILE A 562 -9.99 5.89 5.31
N TRP A 563 -10.92 6.69 4.82
CA TRP A 563 -12.21 6.23 4.32
C TRP A 563 -12.32 6.58 2.84
N MET A 564 -12.43 5.54 2.02
CA MET A 564 -12.48 5.63 0.58
C MET A 564 -13.89 5.33 0.08
N VAL A 565 -14.37 6.19 -0.82
CA VAL A 565 -15.68 6.05 -1.48
C VAL A 565 -15.52 6.22 -2.99
N ASP A 566 -16.54 5.87 -3.75
CA ASP A 566 -16.56 6.10 -5.20
C ASP A 566 -16.56 7.60 -5.58
N PRO A 567 -16.01 8.00 -6.73
CA PRO A 567 -15.99 9.40 -7.15
C PRO A 567 -17.34 9.87 -7.67
N ARG A 568 -17.72 11.12 -7.33
CA ARG A 568 -18.91 11.80 -7.87
C ARG A 568 -18.48 13.10 -8.53
N SER A 569 -19.00 13.34 -9.74
CA SER A 569 -18.74 14.56 -10.50
C SER A 569 -19.91 15.53 -10.38
N LEU A 570 -19.65 16.82 -10.61
CA LEU A 570 -20.74 17.79 -10.85
C LEU A 570 -21.47 17.39 -12.12
N ALA A 571 -22.80 17.36 -12.06
CA ALA A 571 -23.62 16.74 -13.08
C ALA A 571 -24.86 17.55 -13.43
N GLU A 572 -25.25 18.55 -12.61
CA GLU A 572 -26.48 19.31 -12.79
C GLU A 572 -26.58 19.90 -14.20
N GLY A 573 -25.55 20.63 -14.63
CA GLY A 573 -25.49 21.25 -15.97
C GLY A 573 -25.32 20.27 -17.13
N MET A 574 -25.10 18.98 -16.86
CA MET A 574 -24.96 17.93 -17.87
C MET A 574 -26.22 17.06 -18.02
N ARG A 575 -27.27 17.33 -17.24
CA ARG A 575 -28.53 16.60 -17.36
C ARG A 575 -29.30 17.04 -18.60
N ALA A 576 -29.96 16.10 -19.25
CA ALA A 576 -30.79 16.35 -20.42
C ALA A 576 -31.99 17.28 -20.12
N ASP A 577 -32.48 17.28 -18.87
CA ASP A 577 -33.62 18.07 -18.42
C ASP A 577 -33.26 19.44 -17.84
N PHE A 578 -31.96 19.77 -17.72
CA PHE A 578 -31.48 21.00 -17.08
C PHE A 578 -31.90 22.30 -17.78
N GLY A 579 -32.20 22.24 -19.10
CA GLY A 579 -32.62 23.39 -19.91
C GLY A 579 -34.12 23.48 -20.18
N ALA A 580 -34.92 22.55 -19.66
CA ALA A 580 -36.36 22.48 -19.93
C ALA A 580 -37.24 23.19 -18.88
N SER A 581 -36.62 23.91 -17.94
CA SER A 581 -37.26 24.56 -16.78
C SER A 581 -36.99 26.05 -16.71
#